data_AF-A0A8T4W3A9-F1
#
_entry.id   AF-A0A8T4W3A9-F1
#
_cell.length_a   1.000
_cell.length_b   1.000
_cell.length_c   1.000
_cell.angle_alpha   90.00
_cell.angle_beta   90.00
_cell.angle_gamma   90.00
#
_symmetry.space_group_name_H-M   'P 1'
#
loop_
_entity.id
_entity.type
_entity.pdbx_description
1 polymer ?
#
loop_
_entity_poly.entity_id
_entity_poly.type
_entity_poly.pdbx_seq_one_letter_code
_entity_poly.pdbx_strand_id
1 'polypeptide(L)'
;MVTAEVKIELKEGIADPEGMNTEKTLKLLGWDVEKVETGKLFEIDLGNGFSEEEARNEVEEMCKKLLANPVIQTYDIEIKS
;
A
#
# COMPACT_ATOMS: atom_id res chain seq x y z
N MET A 1 13.00 -17.28 -6.02
CA MET A 1 12.43 -16.08 -6.64
C MET A 1 11.81 -15.29 -5.52
N VAL A 2 12.27 -14.07 -5.30
CA VAL A 2 11.81 -13.24 -4.19
C VAL A 2 10.84 -12.21 -4.73
N THR A 3 9.67 -12.13 -4.12
CA THR A 3 8.64 -11.13 -4.43
C THR A 3 8.38 -10.28 -3.20
N ALA A 4 7.97 -9.04 -3.40
CA ALA A 4 7.60 -8.13 -2.33
C ALA A 4 6.21 -7.56 -2.59
N GLU A 5 5.41 -7.46 -1.54
CA GLU A 5 4.18 -6.70 -1.51
C GLU A 5 4.40 -5.42 -0.70
N VAL A 6 4.12 -4.28 -1.30
CA VAL A 6 4.16 -2.97 -0.65
C VAL A 6 2.77 -2.38 -0.63
N LYS A 7 2.18 -2.32 0.55
CA LYS A 7 0.90 -1.64 0.78
C LYS A 7 1.19 -0.20 1.17
N ILE A 8 0.57 0.77 0.49
CA ILE A 8 0.69 2.20 0.77
C ILE A 8 -0.68 2.75 1.13
N GLU A 9 -0.78 3.39 2.29
CA GLU A 9 -2.02 3.94 2.84
C GLU A 9 -1.81 5.40 3.24
N LEU A 10 -2.90 6.16 3.30
CA LEU A 10 -2.87 7.51 3.86
C LEU A 10 -2.68 7.44 5.38
N LYS A 11 -1.92 8.41 5.93
CA LYS A 11 -1.79 8.54 7.38
C LYS A 11 -3.13 8.87 8.03
N GLU A 12 -3.27 8.49 9.30
CA GLU A 12 -4.42 8.86 10.11
C GLU A 12 -4.63 10.38 10.11
N GLY A 13 -5.89 10.80 9.94
CA GLY A 13 -6.28 12.20 9.85
C GLY A 13 -6.12 12.85 8.48
N ILE A 14 -5.52 12.16 7.50
CA ILE A 14 -5.51 12.62 6.11
C ILE A 14 -6.82 12.21 5.45
N ALA A 15 -7.49 13.16 4.81
CA ALA A 15 -8.73 12.89 4.10
C ALA A 15 -8.49 11.96 2.90
N ASP A 16 -9.35 10.95 2.76
CA ASP A 16 -9.45 10.08 1.60
C ASP A 16 -10.76 10.36 0.80
N PRO A 17 -10.75 11.32 -0.15
CA PRO A 17 -11.92 11.61 -0.98
C PRO A 17 -12.41 10.43 -1.80
N GLU A 18 -11.53 9.52 -2.21
CA GLU A 18 -11.87 8.38 -3.05
C GLU A 18 -12.60 7.31 -2.23
N GLY A 19 -12.07 6.99 -1.04
CA GLY A 19 -12.71 6.10 -0.08
C GLY A 19 -14.09 6.60 0.33
N MET A 20 -14.20 7.90 0.68
CA MET A 20 -15.48 8.51 1.05
C MET A 20 -16.53 8.45 -0.08
N ASN A 21 -16.14 8.72 -1.33
CA ASN A 21 -17.05 8.62 -2.47
C ASN A 21 -17.47 7.17 -2.75
N THR A 22 -16.54 6.23 -2.60
CA THR A 22 -16.80 4.80 -2.76
C THR A 22 -17.77 4.30 -1.69
N GLU A 23 -17.54 4.63 -0.42
CA GLU A 23 -18.44 4.31 0.69
C GLU A 23 -19.86 4.82 0.43
N LYS A 24 -19.99 6.10 0.06
CA LYS A 24 -21.29 6.69 -0.27
C LYS A 24 -21.98 5.95 -1.40
N THR A 25 -21.24 5.55 -2.44
CA THR A 25 -21.78 4.84 -3.59
C THR A 25 -22.25 3.43 -3.20
N LEU A 26 -21.47 2.71 -2.39
CA LEU A 26 -21.87 1.38 -1.88
C LEU A 26 -23.16 1.46 -1.05
N LYS A 27 -23.27 2.46 -0.16
CA LYS A 27 -24.51 2.72 0.60
C LYS A 27 -25.71 3.01 -0.29
N LEU A 28 -25.54 3.82 -1.33
CA LEU A 28 -26.61 4.11 -2.30
C LEU A 28 -27.07 2.87 -3.09
N LEU A 29 -26.17 1.92 -3.32
CA LEU A 29 -26.47 0.67 -4.02
C LEU A 29 -27.05 -0.42 -3.09
N GLY A 30 -27.20 -0.14 -1.79
CA GLY A 30 -27.90 -0.99 -0.83
C GLY A 30 -26.99 -1.83 0.08
N TRP A 31 -25.66 -1.66 0.02
CA TRP A 31 -24.76 -2.27 0.99
C TRP A 31 -24.54 -1.37 2.20
N ASP A 32 -24.72 -1.91 3.40
CA ASP A 32 -24.41 -1.20 4.64
C ASP A 32 -22.94 -1.44 5.03
N VAL A 33 -22.07 -0.52 4.59
CA VAL A 33 -20.63 -0.53 4.88
C VAL A 33 -20.30 0.55 5.90
N GLU A 34 -19.47 0.24 6.90
CA GLU A 34 -19.12 1.21 7.94
C GLU A 34 -18.07 2.22 7.49
N LYS A 35 -17.08 1.77 6.72
CA LYS A 35 -15.94 2.60 6.28
C LYS A 35 -15.32 2.01 5.01
N VAL A 36 -14.85 2.87 4.13
CA VAL A 36 -13.98 2.49 2.99
C VAL A 36 -12.71 3.33 3.01
N GLU A 37 -11.57 2.66 2.87
CA GLU A 37 -10.26 3.29 2.76
C GLU A 37 -9.60 2.83 1.46
N THR A 38 -8.92 3.74 0.78
CA THR A 38 -8.17 3.46 -0.43
C THR A 38 -6.68 3.48 -0.13
N GLY A 39 -5.98 2.62 -0.85
CA GLY A 39 -4.54 2.47 -0.77
C GLY A 39 -4.01 1.94 -2.08
N LYS A 40 -2.67 1.86 -2.19
CA LYS A 40 -2.00 1.25 -3.32
C LYS A 40 -1.33 -0.04 -2.87
N LEU A 41 -1.38 -1.07 -3.70
CA LEU A 41 -0.59 -2.29 -3.53
C LEU A 41 0.38 -2.38 -4.70
N PHE A 42 1.66 -2.50 -4.40
CA PHE A 42 2.69 -2.84 -5.39
C PHE A 42 3.11 -4.29 -5.16
N GLU A 43 2.98 -5.11 -6.20
CA GLU A 43 3.61 -6.43 -6.27
C GLU A 43 4.90 -6.29 -7.09
N ILE A 44 6.04 -6.59 -6.46
CA ILE A 44 7.37 -6.39 -7.04
C ILE A 44 8.08 -7.74 -7.11
N ASP A 45 8.40 -8.20 -8.31
CA ASP A 45 9.29 -9.34 -8.51
C ASP A 45 10.75 -8.85 -8.52
N LEU A 46 11.53 -9.29 -7.53
CA LEU A 46 12.96 -8.97 -7.39
C LEU A 46 13.85 -10.02 -8.07
N GLY A 47 13.27 -11.09 -8.61
CA GLY A 47 13.97 -12.16 -9.29
C GLY A 47 14.71 -13.11 -8.34
N ASN A 48 15.87 -13.61 -8.79
CA ASN A 48 16.71 -14.53 -8.01
C ASN A 48 17.98 -13.81 -7.55
N GLY A 49 18.50 -14.21 -6.39
CA GLY A 49 19.80 -13.75 -5.88
C GLY A 49 19.74 -12.77 -4.71
N PHE A 50 18.54 -12.38 -4.28
CA PHE A 50 18.35 -11.64 -3.03
C PHE A 50 18.10 -12.61 -1.87
N SER A 51 18.77 -12.39 -0.75
CA SER A 51 18.27 -12.81 0.55
C SER A 51 17.03 -11.98 0.93
N GLU A 52 16.26 -12.46 1.91
CA GLU A 52 15.08 -11.73 2.41
C GLU A 52 15.46 -10.34 2.97
N GLU A 53 16.61 -10.23 3.63
CA GLU A 53 17.12 -8.98 4.20
C GLU A 53 17.53 -7.99 3.09
N GLU A 54 18.26 -8.45 2.08
CA GLU A 54 18.65 -7.61 0.93
C GLU A 54 17.41 -7.12 0.16
N ALA A 55 16.45 -8.03 -0.07
CA ALA A 55 15.18 -7.69 -0.70
C ALA A 55 14.42 -6.62 0.09
N ARG A 56 14.33 -6.76 1.41
CA ARG A 56 13.68 -5.77 2.29
C ARG A 56 14.37 -4.41 2.20
N ASN A 57 15.71 -4.36 2.26
CA ASN A 57 16.46 -3.11 2.19
C ASN A 57 16.25 -2.38 0.85
N GLU A 58 16.29 -3.11 -0.28
CA GLU A 58 16.03 -2.52 -1.60
C GLU A 58 14.62 -1.95 -1.72
N VAL A 59 13.60 -2.72 -1.30
CA VAL A 59 12.20 -2.28 -1.35
C VAL A 59 11.96 -1.08 -0.43
N GLU A 60 12.60 -1.03 0.75
CA GLU A 60 12.51 0.11 1.65
C GLU A 60 13.09 1.39 1.01
N GLU A 61 14.21 1.28 0.29
CA GLU A 61 14.77 2.39 -0.47
C GLU A 61 13.84 2.85 -1.61
N MET A 62 13.19 1.92 -2.32
CA MET A 62 12.17 2.24 -3.32
C MET A 62 11.01 3.02 -2.69
N CYS A 63 10.54 2.61 -1.51
CA CYS A 63 9.45 3.28 -0.79
C CYS A 63 9.82 4.71 -0.40
N LYS A 64 11.01 4.91 0.17
CA LYS A 64 11.51 6.22 0.61
C LYS A 64 11.73 7.19 -0.55
N LYS A 65 12.24 6.69 -1.69
CA LYS A 65 12.63 7.53 -2.82
C LYS A 65 11.51 7.80 -3.81
N LEU A 66 10.53 6.90 -3.93
CA LEU A 66 9.54 6.96 -5.01
C LEU A 66 8.13 6.53 -4.60
N LEU A 67 7.97 5.35 -4.01
CA LEU A 67 6.64 4.73 -3.97
C LEU A 67 5.70 5.44 -2.97
N ALA A 68 6.23 5.92 -1.85
CA ALA A 68 5.45 6.59 -0.81
C ALA A 68 5.80 8.07 -0.66
N ASN A 69 4.79 8.91 -0.48
CA ASN A 69 4.99 10.28 0.00
C ASN A 69 5.07 10.28 1.54
N PRO A 70 6.24 10.50 2.15
CA PRO A 70 6.43 10.36 3.59
C PRO A 70 5.67 11.39 4.42
N VAL A 71 5.16 12.47 3.82
CA VAL A 71 4.37 13.48 4.53
C VAL A 71 2.98 12.95 4.84
N ILE A 72 2.32 12.35 3.84
CA ILE A 72 0.89 12.00 3.88
C ILE A 72 0.59 10.51 3.85
N GLN A 73 1.58 9.65 3.56
CA GLN A 73 1.40 8.21 3.43
C GLN A 73 2.30 7.42 4.39
N THR A 74 1.84 6.22 4.73
CA THR A 74 2.60 5.13 5.36
C THR A 74 2.67 3.95 4.41
N TYR A 75 3.61 3.05 4.65
CA TYR A 75 3.71 1.82 3.88
C TYR A 75 4.10 0.63 4.75
N ASP A 76 3.65 -0.54 4.34
CA ASP A 76 4.00 -1.84 4.90
C ASP A 76 4.63 -2.70 3.81
N ILE A 77 5.72 -3.39 4.16
CA ILE A 77 6.48 -4.25 3.24
C ILE A 77 6.40 -5.69 3.74
N GLU A 78 5.91 -6.58 2.89
CA GLU A 78 5.94 -8.02 3.07
C GLU A 78 6.86 -8.65 2.01
N ILE A 79 7.84 -9.44 2.43
CA ILE A 79 8.72 -10.19 1.53
C ILE A 79 8.22 -11.64 1.48
N LYS A 80 8.06 -12.18 0.27
CA LYS A 80 7.67 -13.56 0.01
C LYS A 80 8.79 -14.23 -0.77
N SER A 81 9.33 -15.33 -0.23
CA SER A 81 10.47 -16.07 -0.79
C SER A 81 10.12 -17.51 -1.15
#